data_AF-A0A383C0T5-F1
#
_entry.id   AF-A0A383C0T5-F1
#
_cell.length_a   1.000
_cell.length_b   1.000
_cell.length_c   1.000
_cell.angle_alpha   90.00
_cell.angle_beta   90.00
_cell.angle_gamma   90.00
#
_symmetry.space_group_name_H-M   'P 1'
#
loop_
_entity.id
_entity.type
_entity.pdbx_description
1 polymer ?
#
loop_
_entity_poly.entity_id
_entity_poly.type
_entity_poly.pdbx_seq_one_letter_code
_entity_poly.pdbx_strand_id
1 'polypeptide(L)'
;AIFPNYIQYDLIACSIGVPTIVLIGYAHWKKTAARKAEVDIFYEVNPYFVRVLVNTEMMLEMNLKLNERLLRLQAGQKLSDDERNELSKLLEKISEFTTTRKFRSKDDWKFFTDIDSYHK
;
A
#
# COMPACT_ATOMS: atom_id res chain seq x y z
N ALA A 1 5.37 27.34 -55.83
CA ALA A 1 5.22 26.03 -55.18
C ALA A 1 5.96 26.08 -53.85
N ILE A 2 5.27 25.94 -52.71
CA ILE A 2 5.92 25.90 -51.39
C ILE A 2 6.16 24.42 -51.08
N PHE A 3 7.17 23.84 -51.71
CA PHE A 3 7.66 22.53 -51.31
C PHE A 3 8.81 22.74 -50.32
N PRO A 4 8.75 22.11 -49.13
CA PRO A 4 9.81 22.20 -48.16
C PRO A 4 11.12 21.71 -48.76
N ASN A 5 12.22 22.42 -48.50
CA ASN A 5 13.55 21.86 -48.75
C ASN A 5 13.84 20.75 -47.72
N TYR A 6 14.90 19.98 -47.96
CA TYR A 6 15.28 18.86 -47.10
C TYR A 6 15.34 19.21 -45.60
N ILE A 7 15.93 20.36 -45.24
CA ILE A 7 16.06 20.81 -43.86
C ILE A 7 14.69 21.15 -43.25
N GLN A 8 13.84 21.84 -44.02
CA GLN A 8 12.49 22.19 -43.57
C GLN A 8 11.64 20.93 -43.34
N TYR A 9 11.76 19.93 -44.22
CA TYR A 9 11.08 18.65 -44.06
C TYR A 9 11.53 17.92 -42.79
N ASP A 10 12.84 17.83 -42.55
CA ASP A 10 13.41 17.16 -41.38
C ASP A 10 12.98 17.84 -40.06
N LEU A 11 12.99 19.18 -40.02
CA LEU A 11 12.52 19.95 -38.87
C LEU A 11 11.03 19.71 -38.59
N ILE A 12 10.19 19.70 -39.62
CA ILE A 12 8.75 19.41 -39.49
C ILE A 12 8.56 17.98 -38.97
N ALA A 13 9.26 17.00 -39.55
CA ALA A 13 9.18 15.61 -39.13
C ALA A 13 9.62 15.42 -37.66
N CYS A 14 10.72 16.04 -37.24
CA CYS A 14 11.18 16.02 -35.86
C CYS A 14 10.20 16.71 -34.90
N SER A 15 9.64 17.85 -35.31
CA SER A 15 8.69 18.63 -34.49
C SER A 15 7.38 17.89 -34.21
N ILE A 16 7.01 16.91 -35.04
CA ILE A 16 5.82 16.07 -34.83
C ILE A 16 6.22 14.73 -34.21
N GLY A 17 7.29 14.10 -34.71
CA GLY A 17 7.75 12.79 -34.27
C GLY A 17 8.19 12.79 -32.81
N VAL A 18 9.00 13.78 -32.40
CA VAL A 18 9.50 13.85 -31.02
C VAL A 18 8.35 14.03 -30.01
N PRO A 19 7.43 15.00 -30.15
CA PRO A 19 6.30 15.10 -29.24
C PRO A 19 5.39 13.87 -29.25
N THR A 20 5.17 13.24 -30.41
CA THR A 20 4.34 12.04 -30.49
C THR A 20 4.93 10.88 -29.69
N ILE A 21 6.24 10.61 -29.84
CA ILE A 21 6.93 9.55 -29.08
C ILE A 21 6.92 9.87 -27.58
N VAL A 22 7.14 11.13 -27.20
CA VAL A 22 7.11 11.56 -25.79
C VAL A 22 5.71 11.37 -25.20
N LEU A 23 4.65 11.74 -25.92
CA LEU A 23 3.26 11.58 -25.46
C LEU A 23 2.88 10.10 -25.32
N ILE A 24 3.25 9.27 -26.30
CA ILE A 24 3.01 7.82 -26.24
C ILE A 24 3.81 7.20 -25.08
N GLY A 25 5.08 7.56 -24.92
CA GLY A 25 5.92 7.12 -23.81
C GLY A 25 5.36 7.52 -22.44
N TYR A 26 4.86 8.76 -22.32
CA TYR A 26 4.21 9.24 -21.10
C TYR A 26 2.90 8.50 -20.81
N ALA A 27 2.08 8.24 -21.84
CA ALA A 27 0.86 7.46 -21.71
C ALA A 27 1.16 6.02 -21.27
N HIS A 28 2.19 5.40 -21.85
CA HIS A 28 2.67 4.06 -21.46
C HIS A 28 3.18 4.02 -20.02
N TRP A 29 3.98 5.00 -19.61
CA TRP A 29 4.52 5.09 -18.26
C TRP A 29 3.43 5.24 -17.19
N LYS A 30 2.40 6.06 -17.47
CA LYS A 30 1.39 6.43 -16.47
C LYS A 30 0.19 5.47 -16.38
N LYS A 31 -0.15 4.74 -17.46
CA LYS A 31 -1.43 4.02 -17.55
C LYS A 31 -1.37 2.53 -17.87
N THR A 32 -0.18 1.91 -17.89
CA THR A 32 -0.10 0.49 -18.25
C THR A 32 -0.27 -0.42 -17.04
N ALA A 33 -0.99 -1.52 -17.22
CA ALA A 33 -1.06 -2.63 -16.26
C ALA A 33 0.33 -3.19 -15.94
N ALA A 34 1.27 -3.10 -16.88
CA ALA A 34 2.68 -3.46 -16.68
C ALA A 34 3.33 -2.62 -15.57
N ARG A 35 3.17 -1.29 -15.58
CA ARG A 35 3.73 -0.44 -14.52
C ARG A 35 3.11 -0.75 -13.16
N LYS A 36 1.80 -1.00 -13.11
CA LYS A 36 1.13 -1.42 -11.88
C LYS A 36 1.74 -2.72 -11.34
N ALA A 37 1.88 -3.74 -12.19
CA ALA A 37 2.47 -5.02 -11.81
C ALA A 37 3.94 -4.87 -11.36
N GLU A 38 4.75 -4.03 -12.01
CA GLU A 38 6.12 -3.74 -11.56
C GLU A 38 6.15 -3.13 -10.15
N VAL A 39 5.25 -2.19 -9.89
CA VAL A 39 5.14 -1.52 -8.59
C VAL A 39 4.65 -2.50 -7.53
N ASP A 40 3.62 -3.29 -7.83
CA ASP A 40 3.09 -4.32 -6.94
C ASP A 40 4.19 -5.33 -6.59
N ILE A 41 4.91 -5.87 -7.59
CA ILE A 41 6.06 -6.75 -7.39
C ILE A 41 7.13 -6.09 -6.52
N PHE A 42 7.47 -4.81 -6.78
CA PHE A 42 8.48 -4.10 -6.00
C PHE A 42 8.12 -4.03 -4.51
N TYR A 43 6.85 -3.78 -4.19
CA TYR A 43 6.36 -3.82 -2.81
C TYR A 43 6.31 -5.23 -2.25
N GLU A 44 5.95 -6.24 -3.06
CA GLU A 44 5.87 -7.63 -2.64
C GLU A 44 7.25 -8.24 -2.31
N VAL A 45 8.26 -7.94 -3.12
CA VAL A 45 9.60 -8.51 -2.96
C VAL A 45 10.41 -7.82 -1.86
N ASN A 46 9.99 -6.64 -1.41
CA ASN A 46 10.75 -5.86 -0.42
C ASN A 46 10.20 -6.09 1.00
N PRO A 47 10.87 -6.93 1.82
CA PRO A 47 10.39 -7.27 3.17
C PRO A 47 10.32 -6.07 4.12
N TYR A 48 11.09 -4.99 3.88
CA TYR A 48 11.01 -3.79 4.69
C TYR A 48 9.70 -3.04 4.46
N PHE A 49 9.27 -2.91 3.20
CA PHE A 49 8.01 -2.24 2.86
C PHE A 49 6.80 -3.03 3.36
N VAL A 50 6.79 -4.36 3.13
CA VAL A 50 5.73 -5.24 3.63
C VAL A 50 5.61 -5.11 5.16
N ARG A 51 6.75 -5.07 5.86
CA ARG A 51 6.77 -4.92 7.32
C ARG A 51 6.21 -3.58 7.80
N VAL A 52 6.59 -2.49 7.15
CA VAL A 52 6.05 -1.17 7.45
C VAL A 52 4.54 -1.16 7.26
N LEU A 53 4.05 -1.74 6.17
CA LEU A 53 2.61 -1.80 5.88
C LEU A 53 1.84 -2.58 6.96
N VAL A 54 2.30 -3.79 7.33
CA VAL A 54 1.69 -4.57 8.42
C VAL A 54 1.68 -3.81 9.75
N ASN A 55 2.79 -3.14 10.08
CA ASN A 55 2.89 -2.38 11.32
C ASN A 55 1.93 -1.18 11.33
N THR A 56 1.79 -0.48 10.21
CA THR A 56 0.86 0.63 10.07
C THR A 56 -0.58 0.17 10.18
N GLU A 57 -0.94 -0.96 9.57
CA GLU A 57 -2.29 -1.52 9.67
C GLU A 57 -2.63 -1.93 11.11
N MET A 58 -1.73 -2.65 11.78
CA MET A 58 -1.89 -3.04 13.18
C MET A 58 -2.01 -1.82 14.10
N MET A 59 -1.20 -0.79 13.84
CA MET A 59 -1.27 0.48 14.58
C MET A 59 -2.61 1.19 14.35
N LEU A 60 -3.11 1.22 13.12
CA LEU A 60 -4.40 1.83 12.79
C LEU A 60 -5.55 1.12 13.51
N GLU A 61 -5.58 -0.21 13.46
CA GLU A 61 -6.59 -1.02 14.15
C GLU A 61 -6.56 -0.79 15.67
N MET A 62 -5.37 -0.80 16.28
CA MET A 62 -5.21 -0.50 17.70
C MET A 62 -5.69 0.91 18.06
N ASN A 63 -5.36 1.91 17.24
CA ASN A 63 -5.79 3.29 17.46
C ASN A 63 -7.31 3.41 17.36
N LEU A 64 -7.95 2.76 16.40
CA LEU A 64 -9.42 2.76 16.27
C LEU A 64 -10.08 2.15 17.52
N LYS A 65 -9.62 0.97 17.97
CA LYS A 65 -10.15 0.32 19.18
C LYS A 65 -9.92 1.17 20.43
N LEU A 66 -8.75 1.79 20.56
CA LEU A 66 -8.42 2.68 21.67
C LEU A 66 -9.35 3.91 21.67
N ASN A 67 -9.55 4.55 20.52
CA ASN A 67 -10.46 5.69 20.41
C ASN A 67 -11.91 5.30 20.71
N GLU A 68 -12.38 4.14 20.22
CA GLU A 68 -13.72 3.64 20.54
C GLU A 68 -13.92 3.45 22.04
N ARG A 69 -12.96 2.82 22.73
CA ARG A 69 -13.01 2.63 24.18
C ARG A 69 -12.90 3.95 24.94
N LEU A 70 -12.07 4.89 24.47
CA LEU A 70 -11.96 6.23 25.04
C LEU A 70 -13.28 7.00 24.97
N LEU A 71 -14.00 6.94 23.85
CA LEU A 71 -15.32 7.56 23.70
C LEU A 71 -16.34 6.97 24.68
N ARG A 72 -16.34 5.64 24.89
CA ARG A 72 -17.19 4.98 25.89
C ARG A 72 -16.87 5.44 27.32
N LEU A 73 -15.59 5.52 27.66
CA LEU A 73 -15.13 6.03 28.96
C LEU A 73 -15.55 7.50 29.16
N GLN A 74 -15.43 8.33 28.14
CA GLN A 74 -15.88 9.72 28.17
C GLN A 74 -17.40 9.84 28.37
N ALA A 75 -18.17 8.91 27.82
CA ALA A 75 -19.62 8.79 28.04
C ALA A 75 -20.00 8.28 29.45
N GLY A 76 -19.02 8.08 30.34
CA GLY A 76 -19.23 7.61 31.71
C GLY A 76 -19.41 6.09 31.84
N GLN A 77 -19.24 5.33 30.75
CA GLN A 77 -19.29 3.87 30.77
C GLN A 77 -17.97 3.33 31.31
N LYS A 78 -18.02 2.45 32.32
CA LYS A 78 -16.82 1.75 32.79
C LYS A 78 -16.53 0.57 31.88
N LEU A 79 -15.26 0.27 31.64
CA LEU A 79 -14.88 -1.01 31.02
C LEU A 79 -15.44 -2.16 31.87
N SER A 80 -16.11 -3.10 31.23
CA SER A 80 -16.47 -4.39 31.82
C SER A 80 -15.24 -5.28 31.99
N ASP A 81 -15.32 -6.29 32.85
CA ASP A 81 -14.22 -7.24 33.04
C ASP A 81 -13.99 -8.12 31.81
N ASP A 82 -15.05 -8.39 31.04
CA ASP A 82 -14.96 -9.07 29.75
C ASP A 82 -14.19 -8.25 28.72
N GLU A 83 -14.49 -6.95 28.59
CA GLU A 83 -13.75 -6.05 27.70
C GLU A 83 -12.27 -5.91 28.11
N ARG A 84 -11.95 -5.93 29.40
CA ARG A 84 -10.56 -5.95 29.89
C ARG A 84 -9.84 -7.23 29.51
N ASN A 85 -10.53 -8.37 29.59
CA ASN A 85 -9.98 -9.66 29.20
C ASN A 85 -9.74 -9.74 27.69
N GLU A 86 -10.70 -9.28 26.88
CA GLU A 86 -10.55 -9.16 25.43
C GLU A 86 -9.37 -8.28 25.04
N LEU A 87 -9.22 -7.12 25.71
CA LEU A 87 -8.11 -6.22 25.47
C LEU A 87 -6.76 -6.87 25.83
N SER A 88 -6.70 -7.58 26.95
CA SER A 88 -5.50 -8.32 27.37
C SER A 88 -5.11 -9.39 26.35
N LYS A 89 -6.07 -10.16 25.84
CA LYS A 89 -5.84 -11.16 24.78
C LYS A 89 -5.37 -10.53 23.48
N LEU A 90 -5.92 -9.38 23.10
CA LEU A 90 -5.50 -8.65 21.90
C LEU A 90 -4.04 -8.20 22.03
N LEU A 91 -3.66 -7.64 23.19
CA LEU A 91 -2.30 -7.19 23.48
C LEU A 91 -1.31 -8.37 23.49
N GLU A 92 -1.68 -9.50 24.08
CA GLU A 92 -0.88 -10.73 24.09
C GLU A 92 -0.64 -11.23 22.66
N LYS A 93 -1.68 -11.32 21.84
CA LYS A 93 -1.58 -11.72 20.43
C LYS A 93 -0.63 -10.81 19.63
N ILE A 94 -0.72 -9.49 19.83
CA ILE A 94 0.14 -8.51 19.16
C ILE A 94 1.60 -8.63 19.62
N SER A 95 1.80 -8.85 20.93
CA SER A 95 3.12 -9.07 21.52
C SER A 95 3.76 -10.36 20.99
N GLU A 96 3.02 -11.47 20.96
CA GLU A 96 3.47 -12.74 20.42
C GLU A 96 3.81 -12.60 18.92
N PHE A 97 2.92 -11.98 18.14
CA PHE A 97 3.19 -11.70 16.73
C PHE A 97 4.48 -10.88 16.55
N THR A 98 4.70 -9.85 17.35
CA THR A 98 5.90 -9.00 17.23
C THR A 98 7.19 -9.71 17.63
N THR A 99 7.13 -10.59 18.62
CA THR A 99 8.31 -11.30 19.18
C THR A 99 8.71 -12.54 18.39
N THR A 100 7.74 -13.30 17.89
CA THR A 100 7.98 -14.55 17.14
C THR A 100 8.27 -14.32 15.65
N ARG A 101 7.83 -13.18 15.11
CA ARG A 101 7.95 -12.80 13.71
C ARG A 101 9.41 -12.67 13.27
N LYS A 102 9.75 -13.33 12.17
CA LYS A 102 11.08 -13.26 11.55
C LYS A 102 11.08 -12.31 10.36
N PHE A 103 12.24 -11.74 10.03
CA PHE A 103 12.36 -10.82 8.89
C PHE A 103 12.17 -11.48 7.52
N ARG A 104 12.56 -12.75 7.42
CA ARG A 104 12.47 -13.53 6.17
C ARG A 104 11.31 -14.52 6.16
N SER A 105 10.48 -14.57 7.21
CA SER A 105 9.32 -15.45 7.23
C SER A 105 8.16 -14.84 6.44
N LYS A 106 7.20 -15.70 6.08
CA LYS A 106 5.97 -15.29 5.39
C LYS A 106 4.87 -14.82 6.36
N ASP A 107 5.22 -14.52 7.61
CA ASP A 107 4.24 -14.15 8.65
C ASP A 107 3.50 -12.86 8.26
N ASP A 108 4.20 -11.93 7.59
CA ASP A 108 3.65 -10.66 7.13
C ASP A 108 2.68 -10.82 5.97
N TRP A 109 2.97 -11.76 5.08
CA TRP A 109 2.06 -12.15 4.02
C TRP A 109 0.81 -12.83 4.58
N LYS A 110 1.01 -13.69 5.58
CA LYS A 110 -0.10 -14.39 6.24
C LYS A 110 -1.06 -13.39 6.91
N PHE A 111 -0.54 -12.33 7.52
CA PHE A 111 -1.36 -11.26 8.08
C PHE A 111 -2.34 -10.67 7.05
N PHE A 112 -1.87 -10.35 5.85
CA PHE A 112 -2.73 -9.81 4.79
C PHE A 112 -3.74 -10.84 4.25
N THR A 113 -3.34 -12.10 4.10
CA THR A 113 -4.27 -13.14 3.65
C THR A 113 -5.37 -13.40 4.66
N ASP A 114 -5.05 -13.34 5.96
CA ASP A 114 -6.02 -13.52 7.03
C ASP A 114 -7.04 -12.35 7.02
N ILE A 115 -6.59 -11.11 6.78
CA ILE A 115 -7.48 -9.95 6.62
C ILE A 115 -8.40 -10.10 5.41
N ASP A 116 -7.87 -10.43 4.23
CA ASP A 116 -8.69 -10.62 3.01
C ASP A 116 -9.74 -11.72 3.19
N SER A 117 -9.40 -12.78 3.93
CA SER A 117 -10.34 -13.86 4.22
C SER A 117 -11.49 -13.43 5.14
N TYR A 118 -11.28 -12.44 6.01
CA TYR A 118 -12.29 -11.92 6.93
C TYR A 118 -13.33 -11.02 6.23
N HIS A 119 -12.97 -10.45 5.09
CA HIS A 119 -13.82 -9.54 4.31
C HIS A 119 -14.57 -10.22 3.15
N LYS A 120 -14.44 -11.54 2.98
CA LYS A 120 -15.23 -12.36 2.04
C LYS A 120 -16.48 -12.92 2.70
#